data_AF-A0A699QLB7-F1
#
_entry.id   AF-A0A699QLB7-F1
#
_cell.length_a   1.000
_cell.length_b   1.000
_cell.length_c   1.000
_cell.angle_alpha   90.00
_cell.angle_beta   90.00
_cell.angle_gamma   90.00
#
_symmetry.space_group_name_H-M   'P 1'
#
loop_
_entity.id
_entity.type
_entity.pdbx_description
1 polymer ?
#
loop_
_entity_poly.entity_id
_entity_poly.type
_entity_poly.pdbx_seq_one_letter_code
_entity_poly.pdbx_strand_id
1 'polypeptide(L)'
;MATLTDKAILSGADNHPPMLEKDMYDSWKSIMELYMMHRQHGRIILESVENGPLIWPTIEENEVTRPKKYAELSAAEATQADCDVKATTIILQ
;
A
#
# COMPACT_ATOMS: atom_id res chain seq x y z
N MET A 1 29.40 2.33 -21.46
CA MET A 1 28.11 3.00 -21.24
C MET A 1 27.09 1.92 -20.95
N ALA A 2 26.88 1.60 -19.68
CA ALA A 2 25.82 0.66 -19.29
C ALA A 2 24.47 1.36 -19.54
N THR A 3 23.55 0.67 -20.21
CA THR A 3 22.24 1.24 -20.54
C THR A 3 21.33 1.20 -19.31
N LEU A 4 20.32 2.08 -19.24
CA LEU A 4 19.37 2.18 -18.12
C LEU A 4 18.74 0.81 -17.77
N THR A 5 18.62 -0.06 -18.77
CA THR A 5 18.15 -1.45 -18.66
C THR A 5 19.11 -2.35 -17.86
N ASP A 6 20.42 -2.18 -17.98
CA ASP A 6 21.42 -3.02 -17.28
C ASP A 6 21.44 -2.79 -15.76
N LYS A 7 20.99 -1.61 -15.30
CA LYS A 7 20.88 -1.31 -13.86
C LYS A 7 19.59 -1.84 -13.24
N ALA A 8 18.51 -1.94 -14.02
CA ALA A 8 17.22 -2.44 -13.55
C ALA A 8 17.20 -3.97 -13.36
N ILE A 9 18.01 -4.71 -14.12
CA ILE A 9 18.06 -6.19 -14.10
C ILE A 9 18.74 -6.73 -12.81
N LEU A 10 19.50 -5.92 -12.08
CA LEU A 10 20.25 -6.35 -10.90
C LEU A 10 19.46 -6.35 -9.57
N SER A 11 18.17 -5.98 -9.58
CA SER A 11 17.36 -5.89 -8.35
C SER A 11 16.03 -6.66 -8.38
N GLY A 12 15.85 -7.56 -9.35
CA GLY A 12 14.63 -8.36 -9.46
C GLY A 12 14.66 -9.61 -8.58
N ALA A 13 14.35 -9.47 -7.29
CA ALA A 13 13.68 -10.54 -6.55
C ALA A 13 12.17 -10.28 -6.65
N ASP A 14 11.35 -11.32 -6.82
CA ASP A 14 9.89 -11.24 -7.05
C ASP A 14 9.08 -10.48 -5.96
N ASN A 15 9.75 -9.99 -4.90
CA ASN A 15 9.14 -9.45 -3.70
C ASN A 15 9.51 -7.99 -3.38
N HIS A 16 10.34 -7.28 -4.17
CA HIS A 16 10.81 -5.94 -3.79
C HIS A 16 10.90 -4.94 -4.97
N PRO A 17 10.29 -3.73 -4.86
CA PRO A 17 10.57 -2.61 -5.75
C PRO A 17 11.87 -1.89 -5.31
N PRO A 18 12.94 -1.83 -6.13
CA PRO A 18 14.20 -1.20 -5.75
C PRO A 18 14.02 0.27 -5.36
N MET A 19 14.54 0.68 -4.20
CA MET A 19 14.67 2.10 -3.88
C MET A 19 15.79 2.70 -4.74
N LEU A 20 15.42 3.52 -5.74
CA LEU A 20 16.31 4.11 -6.75
C LEU A 20 16.76 5.53 -6.39
N GLU A 21 17.83 6.00 -7.05
CA GLU A 21 18.40 7.36 -6.91
C GLU A 21 17.33 8.47 -7.05
N LYS A 22 17.55 9.63 -6.43
CA LYS A 22 16.57 10.71 -6.28
C LYS A 22 16.04 11.28 -7.61
N ASP A 23 16.86 11.22 -8.66
CA ASP A 23 16.50 11.59 -10.04
C ASP A 23 15.56 10.56 -10.71
N MET A 24 15.45 9.36 -10.15
CA MET A 24 14.59 8.27 -10.62
C MET A 24 13.30 8.12 -9.78
N TYR A 25 12.97 9.12 -8.93
CA TYR A 25 11.78 9.09 -8.08
C TYR A 25 10.48 8.87 -8.88
N ASP A 26 10.34 9.51 -10.03
CA ASP A 26 9.17 9.32 -10.91
C ASP A 26 9.11 7.90 -11.48
N SER A 27 10.28 7.34 -11.84
CA SER A 27 10.38 5.95 -12.30
C SER A 27 10.05 4.95 -11.18
N TRP A 28 10.52 5.22 -9.96
CA TRP A 28 10.19 4.42 -8.78
C TRP A 28 8.70 4.47 -8.46
N LYS A 29 8.09 5.67 -8.51
CA LYS A 29 6.65 5.86 -8.32
C LYS A 29 5.85 5.05 -9.33
N SER A 30 6.20 5.10 -10.62
CA SER A 30 5.51 4.29 -11.65
C SER A 30 5.69 2.78 -11.45
N ILE A 31 6.87 2.32 -10.98
CA ILE A 31 7.10 0.90 -10.67
C ILE A 31 6.26 0.46 -9.47
N MET A 32 6.19 1.27 -8.42
CA MET A 32 5.34 1.02 -7.25
C MET A 32 3.85 0.96 -7.63
N GLU A 33 3.38 1.90 -8.44
CA GLU A 33 2.00 1.91 -8.97
C GLU A 33 1.67 0.64 -9.76
N LEU A 34 2.55 0.23 -10.69
CA LEU A 34 2.38 -1.00 -11.47
C LEU A 34 2.37 -2.25 -10.59
N TYR A 35 3.30 -2.33 -9.64
CA TYR A 35 3.42 -3.45 -8.71
C TYR A 35 2.17 -3.58 -7.82
N MET A 36 1.68 -2.47 -7.26
CA MET A 36 0.47 -2.45 -6.45
C MET A 36 -0.75 -2.84 -7.29
N MET A 37 -0.90 -2.29 -8.49
CA MET A 37 -2.01 -2.60 -9.40
C MET A 37 -2.09 -4.08 -9.81
N HIS A 38 -0.98 -4.81 -9.79
CA HIS A 38 -0.95 -6.25 -10.07
C HIS A 38 -1.32 -7.12 -8.84
N ARG A 39 -1.46 -6.53 -7.63
CA ARG A 39 -1.90 -7.25 -6.43
C ARG A 39 -3.42 -7.25 -6.27
N GLN A 40 -3.92 -8.22 -5.50
CA GLN A 40 -5.31 -8.22 -5.03
C GLN A 40 -5.58 -6.93 -4.25
N HIS A 41 -6.67 -6.25 -4.60
CA HIS A 41 -7.03 -4.93 -4.07
C HIS A 41 -5.99 -3.83 -4.37
N GLY A 42 -5.21 -3.98 -5.45
CA GLY A 42 -4.13 -3.06 -5.80
C GLY A 42 -4.50 -1.58 -5.85
N ARG A 43 -5.67 -1.26 -6.40
CA ARG A 43 -6.21 0.11 -6.41
C ARG A 43 -6.40 0.67 -4.99
N ILE A 44 -6.95 -0.15 -4.09
CA ILE A 44 -7.21 0.25 -2.70
C ILE A 44 -5.88 0.46 -1.97
N ILE A 45 -4.91 -0.42 -2.17
CA ILE A 45 -3.56 -0.30 -1.59
C ILE A 45 -2.90 1.01 -2.07
N LEU A 46 -2.95 1.29 -3.38
CA LEU A 46 -2.37 2.53 -3.94
C LEU A 46 -3.02 3.78 -3.35
N GLU A 47 -4.35 3.81 -3.27
CA GLU A 47 -5.10 4.91 -2.67
C GLU A 47 -4.74 5.12 -1.19
N SER A 48 -4.46 4.04 -0.46
CA SER A 48 -4.05 4.06 0.95
C SER A 48 -2.61 4.56 1.14
N VAL A 49 -1.71 4.30 0.17
CA VAL A 49 -0.34 4.83 0.18
C VAL A 49 -0.33 6.34 -0.11
N GLU A 50 -1.17 6.78 -1.05
CA GLU A 50 -1.23 8.19 -1.46
C GLU A 50 -1.95 9.08 -0.43
N ASN A 51 -3.07 8.61 0.12
CA ASN A 51 -3.91 9.39 1.04
C ASN A 51 -3.68 9.04 2.52
N GLY A 52 -2.91 7.99 2.80
CA GLY A 52 -2.73 7.44 4.14
C GLY A 52 -3.80 6.41 4.52
N PRO A 53 -3.58 5.67 5.63
CA PRO A 53 -4.51 4.65 6.11
C PRO A 53 -5.85 5.26 6.54
N LEU A 54 -6.93 4.48 6.39
CA LEU A 54 -8.28 4.88 6.78
C LEU A 54 -8.33 5.16 8.30
N ILE A 55 -9.12 6.16 8.69
CA ILE A 55 -9.49 6.37 10.09
C ILE A 55 -10.28 5.15 10.57
N TRP A 56 -9.83 4.53 11.66
CA TRP A 56 -10.48 3.37 12.23
C TRP A 56 -11.95 3.67 12.59
N PRO A 57 -12.92 2.87 12.12
CA PRO A 57 -14.33 3.20 12.29
C PRO A 57 -14.78 3.05 13.75
N THR A 58 -15.73 3.89 14.14
CA THR A 58 -16.35 3.89 15.48
C THR A 58 -17.82 3.49 15.40
N ILE A 59 -18.35 2.99 16.52
CA ILE A 59 -19.77 2.68 16.71
C ILE A 59 -20.27 3.36 17.98
N GLU A 60 -21.50 3.84 17.96
CA GLU A 60 -22.22 4.26 19.16
C GLU A 60 -22.91 3.06 19.80
N GLU A 61 -22.53 2.74 21.02
CA GLU A 61 -23.21 1.76 21.85
C GLU A 61 -23.61 2.43 23.16
N ASN A 62 -24.93 2.49 23.43
CA ASN A 62 -25.48 3.09 24.65
C ASN A 62 -25.00 4.53 24.91
N GLU A 63 -25.07 5.41 23.89
CA GLU A 63 -24.61 6.81 23.95
C GLU A 63 -23.10 7.00 24.17
N VAL A 64 -22.31 5.91 24.10
CA VAL A 64 -20.85 5.97 24.15
C VAL A 64 -20.30 5.64 22.77
N THR A 65 -19.49 6.55 22.23
CA THR A 65 -18.71 6.30 21.01
C THR A 65 -17.48 5.48 21.37
N ARG A 66 -17.28 4.34 20.70
CA ARG A 66 -16.06 3.55 20.83
C ARG A 66 -15.56 3.05 19.47
N PRO A 67 -14.25 2.77 19.31
CA PRO A 67 -13.75 2.06 18.14
C PRO A 67 -14.41 0.70 17.96
N LYS A 68 -14.78 0.36 16.72
CA LYS A 68 -15.29 -0.98 16.39
C LYS A 68 -14.21 -2.05 16.63
N LYS A 69 -14.62 -3.24 17.04
CA LYS A 69 -13.76 -4.43 16.95
C LYS A 69 -13.69 -4.90 15.50
N TYR A 70 -12.64 -5.65 15.15
CA TYR A 70 -12.48 -6.21 13.80
C TYR A 70 -13.70 -7.04 13.35
N ALA A 71 -14.28 -7.83 14.26
CA ALA A 71 -15.47 -8.64 13.99
C ALA A 71 -16.76 -7.81 13.77
N GLU A 72 -16.76 -6.55 14.15
CA GLU A 72 -17.87 -5.60 13.98
C GLU A 72 -17.71 -4.77 12.69
N LEU A 73 -16.61 -4.95 11.96
CA LEU A 73 -16.38 -4.30 10.68
C LEU A 73 -17.28 -4.91 9.61
N SER A 74 -17.79 -4.06 8.73
CA SER A 74 -18.35 -4.51 7.46
C SER A 74 -17.26 -5.14 6.59
N ALA A 75 -17.66 -5.95 5.61
CA ALA A 75 -16.71 -6.57 4.69
C ALA A 75 -15.84 -5.54 3.94
N ALA A 76 -16.39 -4.36 3.63
CA ALA A 76 -15.65 -3.28 2.98
C ALA A 76 -14.61 -2.65 3.93
N GLU A 77 -14.99 -2.34 5.18
CA GLU A 77 -14.07 -1.79 6.19
C GLU A 77 -12.93 -2.78 6.52
N ALA A 78 -13.24 -4.07 6.63
CA ALA A 78 -12.22 -5.12 6.86
C ALA A 78 -11.26 -5.24 5.68
N THR A 79 -11.79 -5.25 4.44
CA THR A 79 -10.97 -5.27 3.22
C THR A 79 -10.04 -4.06 3.15
N GLN A 80 -10.54 -2.87 3.51
CA GLN A 80 -9.74 -1.65 3.55
C GLN A 80 -8.64 -1.74 4.61
N ALA A 81 -8.97 -2.12 5.84
CA ALA A 81 -8.00 -2.25 6.92
C ALA A 81 -6.88 -3.25 6.58
N ASP A 82 -7.21 -4.37 5.95
CA ASP A 82 -6.22 -5.34 5.46
C ASP A 82 -5.31 -4.76 4.37
N CYS A 83 -5.87 -3.89 3.50
CA CYS A 83 -5.10 -3.19 2.47
C CYS A 83 -4.18 -2.12 3.06
N ASP A 84 -4.63 -1.37 4.07
CA ASP A 84 -3.84 -0.35 4.77
C ASP A 84 -2.62 -0.97 5.47
N VAL A 85 -2.79 -2.15 6.09
CA VAL A 85 -1.67 -2.92 6.69
C VAL A 85 -0.67 -3.35 5.62
N LYS A 86 -1.16 -3.83 4.46
CA LYS A 86 -0.29 -4.20 3.33
C LYS A 86 0.43 -2.99 2.74
N ALA A 87 -0.25 -1.85 2.60
CA ALA A 87 0.34 -0.58 2.16
C ALA A 87 1.49 -0.16 3.09
N THR A 88 1.25 -0.18 4.40
CA THR A 88 2.26 0.16 5.42
C THR A 88 3.46 -0.78 5.35
N THR A 89 3.22 -2.07 5.13
CA THR A 89 4.30 -3.07 4.96
C THR A 89 5.15 -2.78 3.72
N ILE A 90 4.53 -2.38 2.60
CA ILE A 90 5.24 -2.03 1.36
C ILE A 90 6.05 -0.73 1.51
N ILE A 91 5.56 0.25 2.26
CA ILE A 91 6.27 1.51 2.51
C ILE A 91 7.47 1.30 3.46
N LEU A 92 7.34 0.42 4.46
CA LEU A 92 8.36 0.20 5.49
C LEU A 92 9.44 -0.84 5.12
N GLN A 93 9.29 -1.54 4.01
CA GLN A 93 10.20 -2.60 3.54
C GLN A 93 11.16 -2.10 2.47
#